data_AF-A0A947A3J0-F1
#
_entry.id   AF-A0A947A3J0-F1
#
_cell.length_a   1.000
_cell.length_b   1.000
_cell.length_c   1.000
_cell.angle_alpha   90.00
_cell.angle_beta   90.00
_cell.angle_gamma   90.00
#
_symmetry.space_group_name_H-M   'P 1'
#
loop_
_entity.id
_entity.type
_entity.pdbx_description
1 polymer ?
#
loop_
_entity_poly.entity_id
_entity_poly.type
_entity_poly.pdbx_seq_one_letter_code
_entity_poly.pdbx_strand_id
1 'polypeptide(L)'
;MAITPKNIMTRLYIVAACLFLFAAAVVFKLVSIQMVQGEEYKALAMKRTEKMFTIAPNRGNLYSDDGSLLATSVAKYTIRFDAVTVGQHDFETLVQPLSEALGNHFGRQSAYYENRFREARANKNRYMLVARNIEYSDYLKVKAFPLFNKGPYKGGLIVEQRTVREHPLGKIAERSVGYERFDENGYATRVGLEGAFGNYLRGIEGKRLKQKIAKGQWKPIGLDNIVEPKDGYDVISTININVQDIAHHALLTQLEKYRAEHGCVIVMETQTGEIKAISNLGRTSDGKYYERLNYAIGESHEPGSTFK
;
A
#
# COMPACT_ATOMS: atom_id res chain seq x y z
N MET A 1 -66.46 -20.69 56.61
CA MET A 1 -66.89 -19.73 55.57
C MET A 1 -65.68 -18.90 55.20
N ALA A 2 -65.07 -19.18 54.04
CA ALA A 2 -63.79 -18.58 53.64
C ALA A 2 -64.00 -17.11 53.26
N ILE A 3 -63.37 -16.20 54.01
CA ILE A 3 -63.39 -14.76 53.71
C ILE A 3 -62.38 -14.55 52.59
N THR A 4 -62.81 -14.66 51.33
CA THR A 4 -61.99 -14.26 50.19
C THR A 4 -61.76 -12.74 50.28
N PRO A 5 -60.51 -12.28 50.42
CA PRO A 5 -60.23 -10.86 50.62
C PRO A 5 -60.42 -10.13 49.29
N LYS A 6 -61.61 -9.52 49.10
CA LYS A 6 -61.98 -8.75 47.90
C LYS A 6 -60.90 -7.75 47.45
N ASN A 7 -60.12 -7.20 48.40
CA ASN A 7 -59.05 -6.24 48.15
C ASN A 7 -57.80 -6.80 47.44
N ILE A 8 -57.50 -8.10 47.57
CA ILE A 8 -56.33 -8.69 46.89
C ILE A 8 -56.61 -8.85 45.39
N MET A 9 -57.82 -9.26 45.02
CA MET A 9 -58.21 -9.40 43.63
C MET A 9 -58.27 -8.07 42.89
N THR A 10 -58.78 -7.00 43.52
CA THR A 10 -58.81 -5.66 42.89
C THR A 10 -57.42 -5.09 42.68
N ARG A 11 -56.50 -5.27 43.65
CA ARG A 11 -55.08 -4.87 43.50
C ARG A 11 -54.39 -5.66 42.39
N LEU A 12 -54.66 -6.96 42.30
CA LEU A 12 -54.16 -7.80 41.21
C LEU A 12 -54.63 -7.30 39.84
N TYR A 13 -55.93 -6.98 39.68
CA TYR A 13 -56.46 -6.45 38.42
C TYR A 13 -55.90 -5.07 38.05
N ILE A 14 -55.68 -4.19 39.03
CA ILE A 14 -55.04 -2.88 38.79
C ILE A 14 -53.60 -3.07 38.31
N VAL A 15 -52.83 -3.93 38.98
CA VAL A 15 -51.45 -4.24 38.58
C VAL A 15 -51.41 -4.89 37.19
N ALA A 16 -52.33 -5.82 36.91
CA ALA A 16 -52.45 -6.46 35.61
C ALA A 16 -52.84 -5.45 34.50
N ALA A 17 -53.75 -4.52 34.78
CA ALA A 17 -54.14 -3.46 33.86
C ALA A 17 -52.99 -2.49 33.58
N CYS A 18 -52.21 -2.10 34.59
CA CYS A 18 -51.01 -1.29 34.42
C CYS A 18 -49.94 -2.03 33.59
N LEU A 19 -49.71 -3.31 33.85
CA LEU A 19 -48.81 -4.15 33.05
C LEU A 19 -49.27 -4.28 31.59
N PHE A 20 -50.58 -4.45 31.37
CA PHE A 20 -51.16 -4.53 30.03
C PHE A 20 -51.01 -3.20 29.27
N LEU A 21 -51.31 -2.07 29.90
CA LEU A 21 -51.13 -0.74 29.31
C LEU A 21 -49.66 -0.48 28.97
N PHE A 22 -48.74 -0.88 29.86
CA PHE A 22 -47.30 -0.78 29.60
C PHE A 22 -46.88 -1.64 28.41
N ALA A 23 -47.34 -2.90 28.34
CA ALA A 23 -47.07 -3.77 27.21
C ALA A 23 -47.63 -3.20 25.89
N ALA A 24 -48.85 -2.65 25.91
CA ALA A 24 -49.46 -1.99 24.77
C ALA A 24 -48.64 -0.76 24.31
N ALA A 25 -48.12 0.04 25.24
CA ALA A 25 -47.25 1.17 24.93
C ALA A 25 -45.91 0.71 24.29
N VAL A 26 -45.33 -0.40 24.75
CA VAL A 26 -44.12 -0.98 24.14
C VAL A 26 -44.39 -1.46 22.71
N VAL A 27 -45.50 -2.16 22.48
CA VAL A 27 -45.90 -2.61 21.13
C VAL A 27 -46.16 -1.42 20.22
N PHE A 28 -46.88 -0.40 20.69
CA PHE A 28 -47.09 0.83 19.93
C PHE A 28 -45.77 1.51 19.57
N LYS A 29 -44.81 1.58 20.51
CA LYS A 29 -43.49 2.16 20.24
C LYS A 29 -42.69 1.34 19.24
N LEU A 30 -42.75 0.01 19.30
CA LEU A 30 -42.10 -0.88 18.32
C LEU A 30 -42.67 -0.67 16.92
N VAL A 31 -44.00 -0.62 16.77
CA VAL A 31 -44.67 -0.37 15.49
C VAL A 31 -44.34 1.02 14.97
N SER A 32 -44.35 2.04 15.83
CA SER A 32 -43.96 3.41 15.47
C SER A 32 -42.52 3.47 14.95
N ILE A 33 -41.57 2.80 15.61
CA ILE A 33 -40.17 2.77 15.17
C ILE A 33 -40.04 2.03 13.83
N GLN A 34 -40.71 0.89 13.65
CA GLN A 34 -40.58 0.08 12.44
C GLN A 34 -41.31 0.66 11.23
N MET A 35 -42.50 1.25 11.40
CA MET A 35 -43.34 1.73 10.30
C MET A 35 -43.17 3.23 10.01
N VAL A 36 -43.01 4.07 11.04
CA VAL A 36 -42.92 5.53 10.85
C VAL A 36 -41.48 5.97 10.65
N GLN A 37 -40.55 5.44 11.44
CA GLN A 37 -39.13 5.82 11.41
C GLN A 37 -38.23 4.77 10.73
N GLY A 38 -38.80 3.68 10.23
CA GLY A 38 -38.05 2.52 9.73
C GLY A 38 -37.17 2.86 8.52
N GLU A 39 -37.70 3.63 7.57
CA GLU A 39 -36.98 4.13 6.39
C GLU A 39 -35.75 4.96 6.80
N GLU A 40 -35.95 5.91 7.73
CA GLU A 40 -34.88 6.80 8.21
C GLU A 40 -33.77 6.02 8.91
N TYR A 41 -34.12 5.10 9.82
CA TYR A 41 -33.12 4.28 10.52
C TYR A 41 -32.42 3.30 9.59
N LYS A 42 -33.11 2.74 8.59
CA LYS A 42 -32.48 1.91 7.55
C LYS A 42 -31.49 2.73 6.71
N ALA A 43 -31.87 3.93 6.28
CA ALA A 43 -30.99 4.82 5.53
C ALA A 43 -29.77 5.25 6.37
N LEU A 44 -29.96 5.56 7.66
CA LEU A 44 -28.88 5.89 8.58
C LEU A 44 -27.93 4.70 8.80
N ALA A 45 -28.49 3.48 8.90
CA ALA A 45 -27.71 2.25 9.00
C ALA A 45 -26.92 1.96 7.72
N MET A 46 -27.52 2.11 6.54
CA MET A 46 -26.82 1.99 5.26
C MET A 46 -25.70 3.01 5.13
N LYS A 47 -25.94 4.29 5.43
CA LYS A 47 -24.90 5.33 5.36
C LYS A 47 -23.72 5.10 6.32
N ARG A 48 -23.95 4.44 7.45
CA ARG A 48 -22.91 4.11 8.44
C ARG A 48 -22.20 2.78 8.16
N THR A 49 -22.89 1.85 7.51
CA THR A 49 -22.36 0.52 7.25
C THR A 49 -21.80 0.39 5.84
N GLU A 50 -22.23 1.20 4.87
CA GLU A 50 -21.79 1.12 3.49
C GLU A 50 -20.82 2.25 3.14
N LYS A 51 -19.73 1.90 2.46
CA LYS A 51 -18.75 2.87 1.97
C LYS A 51 -18.23 2.45 0.61
N MET A 52 -18.10 3.43 -0.29
CA MET A 52 -17.41 3.25 -1.56
C MET A 52 -15.90 3.23 -1.34
N PHE A 53 -15.26 2.16 -1.78
CA PHE A 53 -13.81 2.02 -1.78
C PHE A 53 -13.28 2.17 -3.20
N THR A 54 -12.24 2.97 -3.37
CA THR A 54 -11.46 3.03 -4.60
C THR A 54 -10.60 1.78 -4.72
N ILE A 55 -10.59 1.16 -5.89
CA ILE A 55 -9.67 0.07 -6.25
C ILE A 55 -8.61 0.68 -7.16
N ALA A 56 -7.37 0.74 -6.67
CA ALA A 56 -6.26 1.23 -7.46
C ALA A 56 -5.97 0.28 -8.63
N PRO A 57 -5.79 0.79 -9.86
CA PRO A 57 -5.35 0.01 -11.00
C PRO A 57 -3.86 -0.34 -10.87
N ASN A 58 -3.41 -1.34 -11.63
CA ASN A 58 -1.97 -1.57 -11.77
C ASN A 58 -1.40 -0.50 -12.71
N ARG A 59 -0.34 0.18 -12.27
CA ARG A 59 0.39 1.13 -13.13
C ARG A 59 1.19 0.35 -14.16
N GLY A 60 1.07 0.72 -15.44
CA GLY A 60 1.76 0.07 -16.56
C GLY A 60 3.29 0.12 -16.44
N ASN A 61 3.99 -0.80 -17.07
CA ASN A 61 5.44 -0.90 -17.07
C ASN A 61 6.08 0.08 -18.06
N LEU A 62 7.32 0.46 -17.78
CA LEU A 62 8.17 1.19 -18.72
C LEU A 62 9.29 0.27 -19.19
N TYR A 63 9.41 0.10 -20.51
CA TYR A 63 10.39 -0.78 -21.15
C TYR A 63 11.43 0.01 -21.95
N SER A 64 12.62 -0.57 -22.08
CA SER A 64 13.63 -0.21 -23.09
C SER A 64 13.28 -0.76 -24.47
N ASP A 65 14.10 -0.42 -25.47
CA ASP A 65 13.92 -0.85 -26.86
C ASP A 65 14.03 -2.37 -27.07
N ASP A 66 14.79 -3.05 -26.21
CA ASP A 66 14.96 -4.51 -26.18
C ASP A 66 13.90 -5.25 -25.31
N GLY A 67 12.95 -4.52 -24.73
CA GLY A 67 11.91 -5.08 -23.86
C GLY A 67 12.33 -5.31 -22.40
N SER A 68 13.53 -4.88 -22.00
CA SER A 68 13.94 -4.90 -20.59
C SER A 68 13.20 -3.84 -19.77
N LEU A 69 13.08 -4.04 -18.45
CA LEU A 69 12.31 -3.16 -17.56
C LEU A 69 13.14 -1.94 -17.10
N LEU A 70 12.63 -0.75 -17.37
CA LEU A 70 13.15 0.52 -16.84
C LEU A 70 12.42 0.93 -15.55
N ALA A 71 11.12 0.66 -15.47
CA ALA A 71 10.32 0.85 -14.26
C ALA A 71 9.14 -0.12 -14.23
N THR A 72 8.88 -0.70 -13.05
CA THR A 72 7.80 -1.68 -12.86
C THR A 72 7.16 -1.55 -11.49
N SER A 73 5.91 -2.00 -11.38
CA SER A 73 5.17 -2.00 -10.11
C SER A 73 5.25 -3.39 -9.48
N VAL A 74 5.93 -3.51 -8.35
CA VAL A 74 6.07 -4.78 -7.62
C VAL A 74 5.28 -4.78 -6.32
N ALA A 75 4.68 -5.92 -5.99
CA ALA A 75 4.06 -6.13 -4.69
C ALA A 75 5.15 -6.39 -3.64
N LYS A 76 5.31 -5.45 -2.69
CA LYS A 76 6.13 -5.65 -1.49
C LYS A 76 5.22 -5.87 -0.28
N TYR A 77 5.66 -6.72 0.63
CA TYR A 77 4.90 -7.10 1.81
C TYR A 77 5.52 -6.48 3.07
N THR A 78 4.66 -6.12 4.01
CA THR A 78 5.01 -5.74 5.36
C THR A 78 4.34 -6.71 6.32
N ILE A 79 5.15 -7.32 7.17
CA ILE A 79 4.73 -8.28 8.17
C ILE A 79 4.67 -7.56 9.51
N ARG A 80 3.50 -7.64 10.14
CA ARG A 80 3.23 -7.15 11.47
C ARG A 80 2.70 -8.26 12.38
N PHE A 81 2.74 -8.01 13.67
CA PHE A 81 2.35 -8.95 14.70
C PHE A 81 1.36 -8.33 15.70
N ASP A 82 0.25 -9.03 15.93
CA ASP A 82 -0.69 -8.76 17.02
C ASP A 82 -0.36 -9.63 18.24
N ALA A 83 0.30 -9.04 19.23
CA ALA A 83 0.73 -9.75 20.43
C ALA A 83 -0.41 -10.10 21.39
N VAL A 84 -1.59 -9.48 21.25
CA VAL A 84 -2.75 -9.69 22.13
C VAL A 84 -3.61 -10.85 21.65
N THR A 85 -3.69 -11.04 20.33
CA THR A 85 -4.53 -12.09 19.73
C THR A 85 -3.99 -13.50 19.97
N VAL A 86 -2.68 -13.66 20.16
CA VAL A 86 -2.05 -14.97 20.40
C VAL A 86 -2.28 -15.45 21.83
N GLY A 87 -2.81 -16.67 21.97
CA GLY A 87 -3.00 -17.32 23.28
C GLY A 87 -1.68 -17.55 24.02
N GLN A 88 -1.70 -17.47 25.36
CA GLN A 88 -0.49 -17.55 26.20
C GLN A 88 0.32 -18.83 25.95
N HIS A 89 -0.35 -19.98 25.86
CA HIS A 89 0.30 -21.26 25.63
C HIS A 89 1.03 -21.32 24.27
N ASP A 90 0.35 -20.90 23.20
CA ASP A 90 0.92 -20.88 21.85
C ASP A 90 2.09 -19.89 21.76
N PHE A 91 1.99 -18.73 22.43
CA PHE A 91 3.05 -17.73 22.44
C PHE A 91 4.32 -18.27 23.12
N GLU A 92 4.23 -18.75 24.36
CA GLU A 92 5.42 -19.21 25.10
C GLU A 92 6.09 -20.42 24.43
N THR A 93 5.30 -21.30 23.79
CA THR A 93 5.84 -22.50 23.13
C THR A 93 6.49 -22.19 21.78
N LEU A 94 5.97 -21.22 21.03
CA LEU A 94 6.36 -21.02 19.63
C LEU A 94 7.14 -19.73 19.37
N VAL A 95 7.26 -18.82 20.33
CA VAL A 95 7.99 -17.55 20.14
C VAL A 95 9.48 -17.77 19.89
N GLN A 96 10.12 -18.71 20.59
CA GLN A 96 11.52 -19.04 20.38
C GLN A 96 11.74 -19.69 19.00
N PRO A 97 11.02 -20.75 18.60
CA PRO A 97 11.12 -21.31 17.24
C PRO A 97 10.82 -20.31 16.12
N LEU A 98 9.85 -19.40 16.32
CA LEU A 98 9.58 -18.31 15.37
C LEU A 98 10.78 -17.37 15.25
N SER A 99 11.38 -17.00 16.38
CA SER A 99 12.50 -16.07 16.44
C SER A 99 13.76 -16.67 15.80
N GLU A 100 13.99 -17.97 15.95
CA GLU A 100 15.05 -18.71 15.27
C GLU A 100 14.83 -18.74 13.76
N ALA A 101 13.61 -19.06 13.30
CA ALA A 101 13.27 -19.08 11.87
C ALA A 101 13.44 -17.69 11.22
N LEU A 102 12.96 -16.63 11.89
CA LEU A 102 13.14 -15.24 11.44
C LEU A 102 14.62 -14.83 11.45
N GLY A 103 15.37 -15.22 12.48
CA GLY A 103 16.80 -14.95 12.59
C GLY A 103 17.60 -15.55 11.44
N ASN A 104 17.35 -16.83 11.15
CA ASN A 104 17.99 -17.55 10.05
C ASN A 104 17.62 -16.96 8.68
N HIS A 105 16.39 -16.52 8.50
CA HIS A 105 15.92 -16.00 7.22
C HIS A 105 16.40 -14.56 6.92
N PHE A 106 16.40 -13.69 7.93
CA PHE A 106 16.74 -12.26 7.79
C PHE A 106 18.15 -11.89 8.28
N GLY A 107 18.95 -12.89 8.69
CA GLY A 107 20.34 -12.69 9.11
C GLY A 107 20.48 -11.90 10.42
N ARG A 108 19.55 -12.07 11.37
CA ARG A 108 19.62 -11.45 12.71
C ARG A 108 19.65 -12.50 13.80
N GLN A 109 20.13 -12.13 14.99
CA GLN A 109 20.13 -13.03 16.14
C GLN A 109 18.68 -13.39 16.55
N SER A 110 18.43 -14.65 16.92
CA SER A 110 17.11 -15.09 17.41
C SER A 110 16.64 -14.25 18.61
N ALA A 111 17.55 -13.97 19.56
CA ALA A 111 17.27 -13.15 20.74
C ALA A 111 16.75 -11.74 20.40
N TYR A 112 17.15 -11.16 19.26
CA TYR A 112 16.61 -9.87 18.81
C TYR A 112 15.11 -9.96 18.53
N TYR A 113 14.66 -11.00 17.83
CA TYR A 113 13.24 -11.19 17.54
C TYR A 113 12.46 -11.56 18.79
N GLU A 114 12.99 -12.48 19.61
CA GLU A 114 12.31 -12.94 20.82
C GLU A 114 12.05 -11.79 21.80
N ASN A 115 13.07 -10.96 22.07
CA ASN A 115 12.93 -9.80 22.95
C ASN A 115 11.85 -8.84 22.44
N ARG A 116 11.80 -8.59 21.12
CA ARG A 116 10.77 -7.73 20.52
C ARG A 116 9.37 -8.32 20.65
N PHE A 117 9.19 -9.62 20.44
CA PHE A 117 7.89 -10.27 20.61
C PHE A 117 7.43 -10.21 22.07
N ARG A 118 8.32 -10.48 23.02
CA ARG A 118 8.03 -10.41 24.45
C ARG A 118 7.70 -8.98 24.90
N GLU A 119 8.47 -7.99 24.45
CA GLU A 119 8.20 -6.57 24.69
C GLU A 119 6.84 -6.14 24.11
N ALA A 120 6.55 -6.54 22.87
CA ALA A 120 5.25 -6.26 22.25
C ALA A 120 4.09 -6.87 23.03
N ARG A 121 4.27 -8.08 23.59
CA ARG A 121 3.26 -8.73 24.42
C ARG A 121 3.09 -8.02 25.76
N ALA A 122 4.18 -7.65 26.43
CA ALA A 122 4.14 -6.89 27.69
C ALA A 122 3.41 -5.55 27.53
N ASN A 123 3.67 -4.85 26.41
CA ASN A 123 3.05 -3.57 26.08
C ASN A 123 1.67 -3.70 25.40
N LYS A 124 1.13 -4.93 25.25
CA LYS A 124 -0.14 -5.20 24.54
C LYS A 124 -0.19 -4.59 23.13
N ASN A 125 0.95 -4.55 22.44
CA ASN A 125 1.08 -4.01 21.10
C ASN A 125 0.44 -4.95 20.07
N ARG A 126 -0.62 -4.48 19.41
CA ARG A 126 -1.37 -5.24 18.41
C ARG A 126 -0.83 -5.10 16.99
N TYR A 127 0.23 -4.33 16.80
CA TYR A 127 0.69 -3.90 15.49
C TYR A 127 2.21 -3.70 15.44
N MET A 128 2.96 -4.65 16.00
CA MET A 128 4.43 -4.60 15.99
C MET A 128 4.97 -4.87 14.58
N LEU A 129 5.91 -4.05 14.12
CA LEU A 129 6.63 -4.32 12.87
C LEU A 129 7.62 -5.48 13.02
N VAL A 130 7.50 -6.48 12.16
CA VAL A 130 8.43 -7.63 12.08
C VAL A 130 9.39 -7.45 10.92
N ALA A 131 8.86 -7.25 9.71
CA ALA A 131 9.63 -7.04 8.49
C ALA A 131 8.87 -6.09 7.54
N ARG A 132 9.60 -5.29 6.76
CA ARG A 132 9.05 -4.36 5.76
C ARG A 132 9.79 -4.55 4.44
N ASN A 133 9.12 -4.24 3.33
CA ASN A 133 9.71 -4.34 1.98
C ASN A 133 10.16 -5.74 1.58
N ILE A 134 9.53 -6.79 2.10
CA ILE A 134 9.91 -8.15 1.72
C ILE A 134 9.19 -8.56 0.43
N GLU A 135 9.79 -9.47 -0.32
CA GLU A 135 9.22 -9.99 -1.56
C GLU A 135 8.15 -11.06 -1.28
N TYR A 136 7.41 -11.44 -2.31
CA TYR A 136 6.38 -12.48 -2.18
C TYR A 136 6.96 -13.83 -1.73
N SER A 137 8.14 -14.18 -2.24
CA SER A 137 8.89 -15.39 -1.88
C SER A 137 9.22 -15.47 -0.38
N ASP A 138 9.70 -14.36 0.19
CA ASP A 138 10.00 -14.24 1.62
C ASP A 138 8.73 -14.24 2.46
N TYR A 139 7.69 -13.54 2.01
CA TYR A 139 6.38 -13.58 2.66
C TYR A 139 5.85 -15.01 2.78
N LEU A 140 5.92 -15.82 1.72
CA LEU A 140 5.48 -17.21 1.74
C LEU A 140 6.24 -18.05 2.78
N LYS A 141 7.55 -17.84 2.89
CA LYS A 141 8.38 -18.50 3.93
C LYS A 141 7.97 -18.06 5.32
N VAL A 142 7.87 -16.74 5.56
CA VAL A 142 7.50 -16.18 6.86
C VAL A 142 6.11 -16.65 7.29
N LYS A 143 5.16 -16.74 6.36
CA LYS A 143 3.82 -17.28 6.63
C LYS A 143 3.84 -18.73 7.10
N ALA A 144 4.84 -19.51 6.67
CA ALA A 144 5.00 -20.91 7.06
C ALA A 144 5.77 -21.10 8.38
N PHE A 145 6.36 -20.04 8.96
CA PHE A 145 7.12 -20.14 10.20
C PHE A 145 6.26 -20.53 11.41
N PRO A 146 6.89 -21.09 12.48
CA PRO A 146 6.20 -21.38 13.72
C PRO A 146 5.43 -20.17 14.23
N LEU A 147 4.30 -20.40 14.89
CA LEU A 147 3.31 -19.39 15.30
C LEU A 147 2.58 -18.73 14.11
N PHE A 148 3.27 -18.17 13.13
CA PHE A 148 2.66 -17.48 11.97
C PHE A 148 1.85 -18.41 11.07
N ASN A 149 2.22 -19.69 10.97
CA ASN A 149 1.47 -20.72 10.25
C ASN A 149 0.06 -20.97 10.82
N LYS A 150 -0.23 -20.54 12.06
CA LYS A 150 -1.56 -20.59 12.67
C LYS A 150 -2.50 -19.47 12.16
N GLY A 151 -2.01 -18.60 11.29
CA GLY A 151 -2.77 -17.52 10.66
C GLY A 151 -2.99 -16.31 11.56
N PRO A 152 -3.79 -15.32 11.11
CA PRO A 152 -3.91 -14.02 11.77
C PRO A 152 -4.53 -14.10 13.18
N TYR A 153 -5.48 -15.01 13.41
CA TYR A 153 -6.26 -15.05 14.66
C TYR A 153 -5.66 -15.90 15.78
N LYS A 154 -4.75 -16.83 15.45
CA LYS A 154 -4.06 -17.67 16.45
C LYS A 154 -2.57 -17.40 16.48
N GLY A 155 -1.99 -17.06 15.33
CA GLY A 155 -0.58 -16.74 15.15
C GLY A 155 -0.24 -15.25 15.20
N GLY A 156 -1.24 -14.36 15.24
CA GLY A 156 -1.04 -12.91 15.30
C GLY A 156 -0.43 -12.31 14.04
N LEU A 157 -0.34 -13.06 12.93
CA LEU A 157 0.26 -12.61 11.68
C LEU A 157 -0.63 -11.56 10.99
N ILE A 158 -0.12 -10.35 10.80
CA ILE A 158 -0.75 -9.30 10.00
C ILE A 158 0.11 -9.08 8.76
N VAL A 159 -0.51 -9.16 7.59
CA VAL A 159 0.17 -9.00 6.30
C VAL A 159 -0.43 -7.82 5.58
N GLU A 160 0.42 -6.87 5.23
CA GLU A 160 0.05 -5.73 4.40
C GLU A 160 0.82 -5.79 3.10
N GLN A 161 0.06 -5.84 2.00
CA GLN A 161 0.59 -5.71 0.67
C GLN A 161 0.58 -4.24 0.28
N ARG A 162 1.70 -3.76 -0.25
CA ARG A 162 1.80 -2.45 -0.90
C ARG A 162 2.44 -2.60 -2.26
N THR A 163 1.92 -1.87 -3.24
CA THR A 163 2.56 -1.75 -4.55
C THR A 163 3.65 -0.68 -4.45
N VAL A 164 4.87 -1.03 -4.85
CA VAL A 164 6.02 -0.12 -4.89
C VAL A 164 6.50 -0.04 -6.32
N ARG A 165 6.75 1.18 -6.82
CA ARG A 165 7.40 1.38 -8.11
C ARG A 165 8.90 1.12 -7.94
N GLU A 166 9.40 0.11 -8.63
CA GLU A 166 10.80 -0.31 -8.64
C GLU A 166 11.45 0.08 -9.96
N HIS A 167 12.71 0.51 -9.88
CA HIS A 167 13.52 0.97 -11.01
C HIS A 167 14.76 0.07 -11.09
N PRO A 168 14.77 -0.97 -11.95
CA PRO A 168 15.85 -1.96 -11.97
C PRO A 168 17.25 -1.36 -12.20
N LEU A 169 17.34 -0.29 -12.99
CA LEU A 169 18.59 0.42 -13.26
C LEU A 169 19.08 1.31 -12.10
N GLY A 170 18.28 1.45 -11.04
CA GLY A 170 18.65 2.18 -9.83
C GLY A 170 19.01 3.64 -10.11
N LYS A 171 20.30 3.96 -10.07
CA LYS A 171 20.84 5.33 -10.27
C LYS A 171 21.18 5.66 -11.72
N ILE A 172 21.27 4.65 -12.58
CA ILE A 172 21.48 4.84 -14.02
C ILE A 172 20.16 5.30 -14.63
N ALA A 173 20.20 6.39 -15.40
CA ALA A 173 19.02 6.98 -16.05
C ALA A 173 17.90 7.41 -15.07
N GLU A 174 18.22 7.65 -13.79
CA GLU A 174 17.23 7.97 -12.74
C GLU A 174 16.33 9.15 -13.14
N ARG A 175 16.86 10.18 -13.81
CA ARG A 175 16.07 11.34 -14.27
C ARG A 175 15.41 11.12 -15.61
N SER A 176 16.03 10.34 -16.49
CA SER A 176 15.48 10.00 -17.80
C SER A 176 14.24 9.12 -17.64
N VAL A 177 14.31 8.08 -16.80
CA VAL A 177 13.15 7.29 -16.36
C VAL A 177 12.22 8.16 -15.52
N GLY A 178 12.78 8.82 -14.50
CA GLY A 178 12.08 9.78 -13.68
C GLY A 178 11.02 9.15 -12.76
N TYR A 179 10.06 9.97 -12.33
CA TYR A 179 9.02 9.57 -11.40
C TYR A 179 7.82 10.52 -11.47
N GLU A 180 6.74 10.08 -10.85
CA GLU A 180 5.58 10.91 -10.57
C GLU A 180 5.28 10.89 -9.07
N ARG A 181 5.23 12.07 -8.44
CA ARG A 181 4.93 12.22 -7.02
C ARG A 181 3.80 13.23 -6.84
N PHE A 182 2.82 12.88 -6.02
CA PHE A 182 1.77 13.79 -5.58
C PHE A 182 2.09 14.29 -4.18
N ASP A 183 1.96 15.59 -3.95
CA ASP A 183 2.04 16.17 -2.60
C ASP A 183 0.69 16.10 -1.86
N GLU A 184 0.66 16.57 -0.61
CA GLU A 184 -0.56 16.59 0.22
C GLU A 184 -1.66 17.49 -0.35
N ASN A 185 -1.28 18.48 -1.16
CA ASN A 185 -2.19 19.43 -1.82
C ASN A 185 -2.67 18.92 -3.19
N GLY A 186 -2.20 17.76 -3.65
CA GLY A 186 -2.53 17.16 -4.93
C GLY A 186 -1.70 17.66 -6.12
N TYR A 187 -0.66 18.47 -5.90
CA TYR A 187 0.27 18.89 -6.95
C TYR A 187 1.16 17.72 -7.37
N ALA A 188 1.24 17.48 -8.67
CA ALA A 188 2.03 16.40 -9.26
C ALA A 188 3.39 16.91 -9.73
N THR A 189 4.46 16.48 -9.05
CA THR A 189 5.83 16.61 -9.57
C THR A 189 6.10 15.47 -10.56
N ARG A 190 6.40 15.83 -11.81
CA ARG A 190 6.59 14.91 -12.92
C ARG A 190 7.99 15.07 -13.50
N VAL A 191 8.72 13.97 -13.59
CA VAL A 191 10.10 13.94 -14.11
C VAL A 191 10.23 12.76 -15.07
N GLY A 192 11.00 12.96 -16.14
CA GLY A 192 11.35 11.89 -17.09
C GLY A 192 10.16 11.29 -17.83
N LEU A 193 10.37 10.07 -18.33
CA LEU A 193 9.37 9.28 -19.06
C LEU A 193 8.14 8.97 -18.18
N GLU A 194 8.35 8.66 -16.90
CA GLU A 194 7.27 8.42 -15.92
C GLU A 194 6.35 9.64 -15.76
N GLY A 195 6.94 10.85 -15.78
CA GLY A 195 6.20 12.10 -15.72
C GLY A 195 5.48 12.42 -17.02
N ALA A 196 6.17 12.27 -18.16
CA ALA A 196 5.64 12.57 -19.48
C ALA A 196 4.46 11.66 -19.85
N PHE A 197 4.58 10.36 -19.59
CA PHE A 197 3.57 9.35 -19.93
C PHE A 197 2.70 8.93 -18.73
N GLY A 198 2.75 9.66 -17.62
CA GLY A 198 2.03 9.32 -16.38
C GLY A 198 0.53 9.13 -16.58
N ASN A 199 -0.11 9.87 -17.50
CA ASN A 199 -1.53 9.72 -17.82
C ASN A 199 -1.86 8.33 -18.39
N TYR A 200 -0.98 7.76 -19.22
CA TYR A 200 -1.16 6.43 -19.80
C TYR A 200 -0.80 5.34 -18.79
N LEU A 201 0.30 5.56 -18.04
CA LEU A 201 0.80 4.60 -17.05
C LEU A 201 -0.13 4.42 -15.87
N ARG A 202 -0.88 5.45 -15.42
CA ARG A 202 -1.71 5.37 -14.20
C ARG A 202 -2.94 4.45 -14.33
N GLY A 203 -3.47 4.25 -15.52
CA GLY A 203 -4.75 3.56 -15.68
C GLY A 203 -5.93 4.35 -15.10
N ILE A 204 -7.06 3.66 -14.91
CA ILE A 204 -8.32 4.24 -14.43
C ILE A 204 -8.76 3.52 -13.17
N GLU A 205 -9.04 4.30 -12.12
CA GLU A 205 -9.49 3.77 -10.83
C GLU A 205 -10.85 3.09 -10.91
N GLY A 206 -10.92 1.92 -10.28
CA GLY A 206 -12.16 1.22 -10.03
C GLY A 206 -12.84 1.71 -8.75
N LYS A 207 -14.11 1.35 -8.59
CA LYS A 207 -14.90 1.65 -7.39
C LYS A 207 -15.72 0.43 -6.99
N ARG A 208 -15.79 0.14 -5.68
CA ARG A 208 -16.56 -0.97 -5.16
C ARG A 208 -17.21 -0.62 -3.83
N LEU A 209 -18.52 -0.87 -3.73
CA LEU A 209 -19.27 -0.70 -2.49
C LEU A 209 -18.94 -1.83 -1.51
N LYS A 210 -18.65 -1.49 -0.26
CA LYS A 210 -18.43 -2.47 0.82
C LYS A 210 -19.29 -2.14 2.04
N GLN A 211 -19.81 -3.17 2.72
CA GLN A 211 -20.48 -3.09 4.01
C GLN A 211 -19.52 -3.41 5.15
N LYS A 212 -19.58 -2.65 6.23
CA LYS A 212 -18.92 -2.92 7.49
C LYS A 212 -19.63 -4.08 8.18
N ILE A 213 -18.87 -5.12 8.50
CA ILE A 213 -19.32 -6.27 9.28
C ILE A 213 -18.78 -6.19 10.72
N ALA A 214 -19.20 -7.13 11.56
CA ALA A 214 -18.68 -7.26 12.93
C ALA A 214 -17.14 -7.34 12.93
N LYS A 215 -16.51 -6.88 14.03
CA LYS A 215 -15.05 -6.83 14.19
C LYS A 215 -14.32 -5.88 13.22
N GLY A 216 -15.04 -4.91 12.63
CA GLY A 216 -14.43 -3.81 11.86
C GLY A 216 -13.98 -4.17 10.44
N GLN A 217 -14.32 -5.36 9.95
CA GLN A 217 -14.03 -5.79 8.59
C GLN A 217 -15.03 -5.20 7.59
N TRP A 218 -14.68 -5.20 6.30
CA TRP A 218 -15.52 -4.69 5.21
C TRP A 218 -15.74 -5.77 4.15
N LYS A 219 -16.99 -6.06 3.82
CA LYS A 219 -17.42 -7.07 2.84
C LYS A 219 -17.99 -6.39 1.59
N PRO A 220 -17.56 -6.74 0.37
CA PRO A 220 -18.19 -6.27 -0.87
C PRO A 220 -19.70 -6.55 -0.92
N ILE A 221 -20.50 -5.61 -1.45
CA ILE A 221 -21.95 -5.74 -1.61
C ILE A 221 -22.32 -5.65 -3.10
N GLY A 222 -23.02 -6.67 -3.60
CA GLY A 222 -23.56 -6.68 -4.96
C GLY A 222 -22.50 -6.75 -6.06
N LEU A 223 -22.94 -7.08 -7.28
CA LEU A 223 -22.13 -7.00 -8.50
C LEU A 223 -22.35 -5.68 -9.25
N ASP A 224 -23.54 -5.07 -9.07
CA ASP A 224 -23.97 -3.89 -9.85
C ASP A 224 -23.26 -2.58 -9.45
N ASN A 225 -22.69 -2.52 -8.25
CA ASN A 225 -21.98 -1.34 -7.73
C ASN A 225 -20.46 -1.50 -7.82
N ILE A 226 -19.99 -2.16 -8.88
CA ILE A 226 -18.58 -2.41 -9.15
C ILE A 226 -18.21 -1.76 -10.48
N VAL A 227 -17.33 -0.77 -10.41
CA VAL A 227 -16.56 -0.32 -11.57
C VAL A 227 -15.20 -0.99 -11.45
N GLU A 228 -14.87 -1.86 -12.40
CA GLU A 228 -13.55 -2.50 -12.41
C GLU A 228 -12.48 -1.49 -12.79
N PRO A 229 -11.31 -1.51 -12.11
CA PRO A 229 -10.18 -0.69 -12.51
C PRO A 229 -9.72 -1.11 -13.90
N LYS A 230 -9.20 -0.17 -14.68
CA LYS A 230 -8.48 -0.47 -15.91
C LYS A 230 -7.01 -0.22 -15.67
N ASP A 231 -6.20 -1.24 -15.89
CA ASP A 231 -4.76 -1.14 -15.74
C ASP A 231 -4.18 -0.12 -16.73
N GLY A 232 -3.06 0.49 -16.33
CA GLY A 232 -2.35 1.44 -17.17
C GLY A 232 -1.73 0.79 -18.39
N TYR A 233 -1.50 1.60 -19.41
CA TYR A 233 -0.77 1.14 -20.60
C TYR A 233 0.72 1.04 -20.30
N ASP A 234 1.34 0.02 -20.88
CA ASP A 234 2.78 -0.12 -20.92
C ASP A 234 3.36 0.86 -21.95
N VAL A 235 4.53 1.42 -21.64
CA VAL A 235 5.25 2.35 -22.51
C VAL A 235 6.57 1.71 -22.89
N ILE A 236 6.83 1.61 -24.19
CA ILE A 236 8.11 1.15 -24.74
C ILE A 236 8.89 2.39 -25.17
N SER A 237 10.07 2.58 -24.58
CA SER A 237 10.98 3.69 -24.91
C SER A 237 12.01 3.24 -25.95
N THR A 238 12.70 4.22 -26.53
CA THR A 238 13.83 4.00 -27.45
C THR A 238 15.16 3.81 -26.73
N ILE A 239 15.17 3.90 -25.40
CA ILE A 239 16.39 3.78 -24.59
C ILE A 239 16.89 2.34 -24.68
N ASN A 240 18.17 2.19 -24.99
CA ASN A 240 18.85 0.91 -24.94
C ASN A 240 19.66 0.81 -23.64
N ILE A 241 19.42 -0.22 -22.83
CA ILE A 241 20.05 -0.35 -21.51
C ILE A 241 21.57 -0.45 -21.61
N ASN A 242 22.09 -1.19 -22.59
CA ASN A 242 23.53 -1.38 -22.74
C ASN A 242 24.22 -0.07 -23.15
N VAL A 243 23.64 0.66 -24.11
CA VAL A 243 24.16 1.97 -24.52
C VAL A 243 24.05 2.99 -23.38
N GLN A 244 22.96 2.95 -22.62
CA GLN A 244 22.73 3.81 -21.47
C GLN A 244 23.77 3.57 -20.37
N ASP A 245 24.07 2.31 -20.06
CA ASP A 245 25.07 1.94 -19.06
C ASP A 245 26.48 2.41 -19.45
N ILE A 246 26.86 2.19 -20.72
CA ILE A 246 28.15 2.65 -21.27
C ILE A 246 28.23 4.19 -21.22
N ALA A 247 27.19 4.89 -21.67
CA ALA A 247 27.17 6.36 -21.68
C ALA A 247 27.27 6.94 -20.27
N HIS A 248 26.56 6.36 -19.31
CA HIS A 248 26.59 6.77 -17.91
C HIS A 248 27.98 6.62 -17.30
N HIS A 249 28.59 5.43 -17.41
CA HIS A 249 29.90 5.16 -16.82
C HIS A 249 31.03 5.92 -17.52
N ALA A 250 30.94 6.10 -18.85
CA ALA A 250 31.90 6.91 -19.59
C ALA A 250 31.87 8.39 -19.14
N LEU A 251 30.68 8.96 -18.99
CA LEU A 251 30.51 10.33 -18.48
C LEU A 251 31.02 10.43 -17.04
N LEU A 252 30.61 9.52 -16.16
CA LEU A 252 31.02 9.49 -14.75
C LEU A 252 32.54 9.48 -14.62
N THR A 253 33.22 8.60 -15.37
CA THR A 253 34.69 8.48 -15.35
C THR A 253 35.37 9.80 -15.72
N GLN A 254 34.88 10.50 -16.75
CA GLN A 254 35.45 11.79 -17.16
C GLN A 254 35.19 12.89 -16.12
N LEU A 255 33.97 12.94 -15.56
CA LEU A 255 33.63 13.94 -14.56
C LEU A 255 34.47 13.76 -13.29
N GLU A 256 34.65 12.52 -12.82
CA GLU A 256 35.51 12.21 -11.67
C GLU A 256 36.98 12.58 -11.92
N LYS A 257 37.49 12.24 -13.11
CA LYS A 257 38.87 12.56 -13.50
C LYS A 257 39.15 14.07 -13.48
N TYR A 258 38.26 14.87 -14.05
CA TYR A 258 38.43 16.32 -14.14
C TYR A 258 37.80 17.09 -12.98
N ARG A 259 37.12 16.39 -12.05
CA ARG A 259 36.37 16.98 -10.94
C ARG A 259 35.36 18.05 -11.39
N ALA A 260 34.80 17.87 -12.58
CA ALA A 260 33.88 18.80 -13.21
C ALA A 260 32.59 18.94 -12.40
N GLU A 261 31.94 20.10 -12.49
CA GLU A 261 30.72 20.38 -11.75
C GLU A 261 29.54 19.54 -12.25
N HIS A 262 29.37 19.44 -13.56
CA HIS A 262 28.36 18.60 -14.18
C HIS A 262 28.72 18.26 -15.62
N GLY A 263 27.97 17.36 -16.24
CA GLY A 263 28.03 17.07 -17.66
C GLY A 263 26.83 16.25 -18.12
N CYS A 264 26.65 16.17 -19.44
CA CYS A 264 25.60 15.38 -20.07
C CYS A 264 26.10 14.68 -21.33
N VAL A 265 25.45 13.57 -21.66
CA VAL A 265 25.66 12.81 -22.90
C VAL A 265 24.31 12.39 -23.45
N ILE A 266 24.10 12.60 -24.76
CA ILE A 266 23.00 12.03 -25.53
C ILE A 266 23.61 11.13 -26.62
N VAL A 267 23.06 9.93 -26.78
CA VAL A 267 23.35 9.05 -27.90
C VAL A 267 22.06 8.87 -28.70
N MET A 268 22.12 9.21 -29.99
CA MET A 268 20.99 9.16 -30.91
C MET A 268 21.34 8.30 -32.12
N GLU A 269 20.40 7.48 -32.56
CA GLU A 269 20.48 6.80 -33.85
C GLU A 269 20.18 7.79 -34.98
N THR A 270 21.13 7.97 -35.90
CA THR A 270 21.05 9.01 -36.93
C THR A 270 19.99 8.75 -37.99
N GLN A 271 19.69 7.48 -38.27
CA GLN A 271 18.72 7.11 -39.30
C GLN A 271 17.27 7.38 -38.87
N THR A 272 16.95 7.15 -37.60
CA THR A 272 15.58 7.20 -37.06
C THR A 272 15.34 8.43 -36.19
N GLY A 273 16.40 9.04 -35.66
CA GLY A 273 16.31 10.09 -34.64
C GLY A 273 16.00 9.55 -33.24
N GLU A 274 16.01 8.24 -33.04
CA GLU A 274 15.74 7.62 -31.74
C GLU A 274 16.86 7.90 -30.74
N ILE A 275 16.48 8.37 -29.54
CA ILE A 275 17.44 8.53 -28.44
C ILE A 275 17.66 7.17 -27.79
N LYS A 276 18.89 6.65 -27.92
CA LYS A 276 19.31 5.35 -27.35
C LYS A 276 19.86 5.48 -25.94
N ALA A 277 20.45 6.63 -25.60
CA ALA A 277 20.87 6.93 -24.23
C ALA A 277 20.84 8.42 -23.93
N ILE A 278 20.55 8.75 -22.68
CA ILE A 278 20.64 10.10 -22.13
C ILE A 278 21.08 10.02 -20.66
N SER A 279 22.25 10.57 -20.34
CA SER A 279 22.76 10.64 -18.97
C SER A 279 23.21 12.04 -18.61
N ASN A 280 22.93 12.44 -17.38
CA ASN A 280 23.16 13.77 -16.86
C ASN A 280 23.69 13.64 -15.43
N LEU A 281 24.91 14.09 -15.17
CA LEU A 281 25.54 13.91 -13.87
C LEU A 281 26.00 15.26 -13.33
N GLY A 282 25.70 15.52 -12.06
CA GLY A 282 26.16 16.70 -11.32
C GLY A 282 26.87 16.30 -10.04
N ARG A 283 27.86 17.09 -9.64
CA ARG A 283 28.70 16.88 -8.46
C ARG A 283 27.96 17.29 -7.18
N THR A 284 28.05 16.49 -6.14
CA THR A 284 27.56 16.78 -4.79
C THR A 284 28.59 17.55 -3.96
N SER A 285 28.16 18.09 -2.81
CA SER A 285 29.06 18.63 -1.78
C SER A 285 30.12 17.63 -1.33
N ASP A 286 29.77 16.34 -1.33
CA ASP A 286 30.64 15.24 -0.91
C ASP A 286 31.58 14.77 -2.04
N GLY A 287 31.55 15.45 -3.20
CA GLY A 287 32.38 15.15 -4.36
C GLY A 287 31.94 13.93 -5.18
N LYS A 288 30.78 13.34 -4.89
CA LYS A 288 30.16 12.25 -5.67
C LYS A 288 29.29 12.80 -6.80
N TYR A 289 28.89 11.95 -7.73
CA TYR A 289 28.02 12.32 -8.85
C TYR A 289 26.65 11.67 -8.76
N TYR A 290 25.62 12.40 -9.19
CA TYR A 290 24.25 11.91 -9.28
C TYR A 290 23.47 12.67 -10.35
N GLU A 291 22.36 12.09 -10.82
CA GLU A 291 21.48 12.77 -11.76
C GLU A 291 20.60 13.81 -11.03
N ARG A 292 21.05 15.07 -11.02
CA ARG A 292 20.34 16.19 -10.36
C ARG A 292 19.29 16.83 -11.26
N LEU A 293 19.72 17.21 -12.46
CA LEU A 293 18.93 17.91 -13.48
C LEU A 293 19.19 17.21 -14.81
N ASN A 294 18.22 17.23 -15.70
CA ASN A 294 18.46 16.84 -17.09
C ASN A 294 19.12 18.02 -17.83
N TYR A 295 20.44 18.18 -17.66
CA TYR A 295 21.22 19.27 -18.25
C TYR A 295 21.10 19.33 -19.78
N ALA A 296 20.92 18.17 -20.42
CA ALA A 296 20.78 18.10 -21.87
C ALA A 296 19.50 18.79 -22.43
N ILE A 297 18.51 19.06 -21.57
CA ILE A 297 17.23 19.70 -21.95
C ILE A 297 17.00 20.99 -21.17
N GLY A 298 17.36 20.99 -19.88
CA GLY A 298 17.05 22.06 -18.94
C GLY A 298 18.07 23.19 -18.88
N GLU A 299 19.22 23.05 -19.53
CA GLU A 299 20.27 24.06 -19.56
C GLU A 299 20.63 24.42 -21.00
N SER A 300 20.87 25.70 -21.25
CA SER A 300 21.33 26.20 -22.55
C SER A 300 22.81 26.52 -22.45
N HIS A 301 23.59 26.05 -23.42
CA HIS A 301 25.03 26.29 -23.51
C HIS A 301 25.40 26.84 -24.89
N GLU A 302 26.43 27.66 -24.94
CA GLU A 302 27.00 28.13 -26.21
C GLU A 302 27.75 26.97 -26.90
N PRO A 303 27.39 26.59 -28.14
CA PRO A 303 27.94 25.40 -28.79
C PRO A 303 29.42 25.53 -29.18
N GLY A 304 29.93 26.76 -29.32
CA GLY A 304 31.32 27.00 -29.71
C GLY A 304 31.66 26.30 -31.04
N SER A 305 32.77 25.55 -31.05
CA SER A 305 33.26 24.89 -32.27
C SER A 305 32.36 23.76 -32.79
N THR A 306 31.46 23.18 -32.00
CA THR A 306 30.57 22.09 -32.47
C THR A 306 29.46 22.59 -33.40
N PHE A 307 29.27 23.91 -33.50
CA PHE A 307 28.36 24.52 -34.46
C PHE A 307 28.92 24.57 -35.88
N LYS A 308 30.25 24.52 -36.02
CA LYS A 308 30.94 24.58 -37.31
C LYS A 308 30.93 23.21 -37.99
#